data_AF-A0A0N1BN94-F1
#
_entry.id   AF-A0A0N1BN94-F1
#
_cell.length_a   1.000
_cell.length_b   1.000
_cell.length_c   1.000
_cell.angle_alpha   90.00
_cell.angle_beta   90.00
_cell.angle_gamma   90.00
#
_symmetry.space_group_name_H-M   'P 1'
#
loop_
_entity.id
_entity.type
_entity.pdbx_description
1 polymer ?
#
loop_
_entity_poly.entity_id
_entity_poly.type
_entity_poly.pdbx_seq_one_letter_code
_entity_poly.pdbx_strand_id
1 'polypeptide(L)'
;MSLLVEARNYVAYQEAADQRGLPPTVRLQVSYESMRVTSRLTQVMAWMLAQKAVHAGEITPAQAVGDDYALSGGAVCADPSGPDNLLLPSALRSLLERSHSLYMRTTRLEEMVRRAVA
;
A
#
# COMPACT_ATOMS: atom_id res chain seq x y z
N MET A 1 8.35 6.74 3.67
CA MET A 1 7.77 6.38 4.99
C MET A 1 6.70 7.35 5.49
N SER A 2 6.65 8.62 5.06
CA SER A 2 5.62 9.57 5.50
C SER A 2 4.18 9.11 5.23
N LEU A 3 3.91 8.55 4.03
CA LEU A 3 2.57 8.08 3.65
C LEU A 3 2.04 6.94 4.54
N LEU A 4 2.92 6.08 5.05
CA LEU A 4 2.54 5.04 6.02
C LEU A 4 2.08 5.67 7.35
N VAL A 5 2.86 6.62 7.85
CA VAL A 5 2.53 7.34 9.09
C VAL A 5 1.20 8.08 8.94
N GLU A 6 0.98 8.70 7.79
CA GLU A 6 -0.26 9.38 7.46
C GLU A 6 -1.46 8.42 7.42
N ALA A 7 -1.34 7.29 6.72
CA ALA A 7 -2.39 6.26 6.68
C ALA A 7 -2.69 5.67 8.06
N ARG A 8 -1.65 5.39 8.86
CA ARG A 8 -1.80 4.94 10.25
C ARG A 8 -2.57 5.98 11.08
N ASN A 9 -2.20 7.25 10.98
CA ASN A 9 -2.86 8.32 11.73
C ASN A 9 -4.32 8.48 11.30
N TYR A 10 -4.62 8.34 10.01
CA TYR A 10 -5.99 8.35 9.51
C TYR A 10 -6.83 7.24 10.16
N VAL A 11 -6.38 5.99 10.06
CA VAL A 11 -7.08 4.83 10.62
C VAL A 11 -7.24 4.93 12.15
N ALA A 12 -6.19 5.39 12.85
CA ALA A 12 -6.19 5.46 14.31
C ALA A 12 -7.07 6.58 14.88
N TYR A 13 -7.17 7.73 14.19
CA TYR A 13 -7.71 8.94 14.80
C TYR A 13 -8.85 9.62 14.01
N GLN A 14 -8.91 9.45 12.69
CA GLN A 14 -9.84 10.19 11.84
C GLN A 14 -10.96 9.31 11.28
N GLU A 15 -10.66 8.06 10.92
CA GLU A 15 -11.60 7.14 10.25
C GLU A 15 -12.92 6.99 11.03
N ALA A 16 -12.87 6.83 12.35
CA ALA A 16 -14.07 6.69 13.18
C ALA A 16 -14.96 7.94 13.18
N ALA A 17 -14.36 9.14 13.07
CA ALA A 17 -15.10 10.38 12.97
C ALA A 17 -15.75 10.52 11.59
N ASP A 18 -15.01 10.22 10.53
CA ASP A 18 -15.48 10.26 9.14
C ASP A 18 -16.61 9.25 8.87
N GLN A 19 -16.60 8.11 9.56
CA GLN A 19 -17.66 7.10 9.46
C GLN A 19 -18.94 7.47 10.23
N ARG A 20 -18.90 8.47 11.11
CA ARG A 20 -20.03 8.83 11.96
C ARG A 20 -21.17 9.40 11.12
N GLY A 21 -22.33 8.74 11.16
CA GLY A 21 -23.51 9.15 10.40
C GLY A 21 -23.56 8.61 8.95
N LEU A 22 -22.55 7.83 8.53
CA LEU A 22 -22.61 7.13 7.24
C LEU A 22 -23.50 5.88 7.32
N PRO A 23 -24.22 5.54 6.23
CA PRO A 23 -24.95 4.26 6.15
C PRO A 23 -24.02 3.05 6.34
N PRO A 24 -24.51 1.92 6.88
CA PRO A 24 -23.70 0.72 7.11
C PRO A 24 -22.94 0.22 5.86
N THR A 25 -23.56 0.30 4.69
CA THR A 25 -22.95 -0.10 3.41
C THR A 25 -21.74 0.77 3.05
N VAL A 26 -21.83 2.09 3.28
CA VAL A 26 -20.72 3.02 3.04
C VAL A 26 -19.62 2.82 4.08
N ARG A 27 -19.96 2.56 5.34
CA ARG A 27 -18.97 2.24 6.39
C ARG A 27 -18.17 0.99 6.05
N LEU A 28 -18.82 -0.04 5.53
CA LEU A 28 -18.13 -1.25 5.07
C LEU A 28 -17.15 -0.94 3.92
N GLN A 29 -17.56 -0.09 2.96
CA GLN A 29 -16.67 0.36 1.89
C GLN A 29 -15.47 1.13 2.45
N VAL A 30 -15.68 2.06 3.40
CA VAL A 30 -14.58 2.78 4.06
C VAL A 30 -13.58 1.81 4.68
N SER A 31 -14.04 0.82 5.46
CA SER A 31 -13.14 -0.17 6.07
C SER A 31 -12.41 -1.03 5.05
N TYR A 32 -13.09 -1.46 3.98
CA TYR A 32 -12.47 -2.21 2.89
C TYR A 32 -11.35 -1.40 2.21
N GLU A 33 -11.62 -0.13 1.93
CA GLU A 33 -10.66 0.77 1.30
C GLU A 33 -9.48 1.14 2.22
N SER A 34 -9.73 1.35 3.51
CA SER A 34 -8.68 1.53 4.53
C SER A 34 -7.76 0.30 4.60
N MET A 35 -8.32 -0.91 4.55
CA MET A 35 -7.54 -2.14 4.48
C MET A 35 -6.71 -2.20 3.19
N ARG A 36 -7.28 -1.81 2.06
CA ARG A 36 -6.55 -1.78 0.78
C ARG A 36 -5.35 -0.82 0.81
N VAL A 37 -5.52 0.38 1.39
CA VAL A 37 -4.40 1.32 1.61
C VAL A 37 -3.32 0.68 2.49
N THR A 38 -3.71 0.08 3.62
CA THR A 38 -2.72 -0.51 4.56
C THR A 38 -2.00 -1.71 3.94
N SER A 39 -2.68 -2.56 3.17
CA SER A 39 -2.06 -3.66 2.41
C SER A 39 -1.02 -3.15 1.41
N ARG A 40 -1.36 -2.16 0.58
CA ARG A 40 -0.40 -1.56 -0.38
C ARG A 40 0.86 -1.06 0.33
N LEU A 41 0.69 -0.28 1.40
CA LEU A 41 1.80 0.34 2.09
C LEU A 41 2.65 -0.70 2.83
N THR A 42 2.05 -1.76 3.37
CA THR A 42 2.77 -2.86 4.02
C THR A 42 3.61 -3.64 3.02
N GLN A 43 3.05 -3.97 1.87
CA GLN A 43 3.77 -4.63 0.76
C GLN A 43 4.95 -3.78 0.29
N VAL A 44 4.72 -2.49 0.06
CA VAL A 44 5.78 -1.55 -0.32
C VAL A 44 6.88 -1.48 0.75
N MET A 45 6.52 -1.41 2.03
CA MET A 45 7.51 -1.38 3.12
C MET A 45 8.33 -2.67 3.19
N ALA A 46 7.68 -3.83 3.13
CA ALA A 46 8.36 -5.12 3.19
C ALA A 46 9.42 -5.24 2.08
N TRP A 47 9.04 -4.89 0.85
CA TRP A 47 9.98 -4.87 -0.27
C TRP A 47 11.14 -3.88 -0.06
N MET A 48 10.85 -2.65 0.39
CA MET A 48 11.91 -1.66 0.67
C MET A 48 12.88 -2.13 1.77
N LEU A 49 12.38 -2.82 2.80
CA LEU A 49 13.22 -3.37 3.86
C LEU A 49 14.12 -4.49 3.33
N ALA A 50 13.61 -5.35 2.44
CA ALA A 50 14.44 -6.36 1.76
C ALA A 50 15.56 -5.70 0.93
N GLN A 51 15.24 -4.65 0.16
CA GLN A 51 16.25 -3.90 -0.60
C GLN A 51 17.30 -3.27 0.33
N LYS A 52 16.88 -2.75 1.49
CA LYS A 52 17.81 -2.22 2.50
C LYS A 52 18.73 -3.32 3.06
N ALA A 53 18.20 -4.51 3.33
CA ALA A 53 18.98 -5.65 3.81
C ALA A 53 20.02 -6.10 2.77
N VAL A 54 19.68 -6.06 1.46
CA VAL A 54 20.67 -6.29 0.38
C VAL A 54 21.80 -5.26 0.43
N HIS A 55 21.47 -3.98 0.56
CA HIS A 55 22.48 -2.92 0.63
C HIS A 55 23.36 -3.01 1.88
N ALA A 56 22.82 -3.55 2.98
CA ALA A 56 23.57 -3.82 4.21
C ALA A 56 24.41 -5.11 4.14
N GLY A 57 24.26 -5.92 3.08
CA GLY A 57 24.92 -7.22 2.95
C GLY A 57 24.32 -8.33 3.83
N GLU A 58 23.13 -8.11 4.39
CA GLU A 58 22.44 -9.08 5.26
C GLU A 58 21.80 -10.21 4.45
N ILE A 59 21.37 -9.93 3.22
CA ILE A 59 20.86 -10.90 2.25
C ILE A 59 21.45 -10.62 0.86
N THR A 60 21.52 -11.66 0.03
CA THR A 60 21.98 -11.51 -1.36
C THR A 60 20.89 -10.93 -2.26
N PRO A 61 21.26 -10.28 -3.39
CA PRO A 61 20.28 -9.86 -4.41
C PRO A 61 19.38 -11.00 -4.91
N ALA A 62 19.94 -12.22 -5.04
CA ALA A 62 19.21 -13.41 -5.45
C ALA A 62 18.13 -13.83 -4.43
N GLN A 63 18.41 -13.70 -3.12
CA GLN A 63 17.41 -13.95 -2.09
C GLN A 63 16.30 -12.89 -2.13
N ALA A 64 16.64 -11.62 -2.33
CA ALA A 64 15.67 -10.52 -2.30
C ALA A 64 14.67 -10.50 -3.46
N VAL A 65 14.95 -11.20 -4.57
CA VAL A 65 14.00 -11.38 -5.69
C VAL A 65 13.14 -12.64 -5.55
N GLY A 66 13.41 -13.47 -4.53
CA GLY A 66 12.60 -14.64 -4.20
C GLY A 66 11.20 -14.26 -3.73
N ASP A 67 10.30 -15.24 -3.74
CA ASP A 67 8.88 -15.05 -3.44
C ASP A 67 8.62 -14.50 -2.04
N ASP A 68 9.52 -14.76 -1.09
CA ASP A 68 9.44 -14.27 0.30
C ASP A 68 9.50 -12.74 0.42
N TYR A 69 10.13 -12.06 -0.55
CA TYR A 69 10.36 -10.62 -0.53
C TYR A 69 9.72 -9.89 -1.71
N ALA A 70 9.17 -10.62 -2.67
CA ALA A 70 8.47 -10.06 -3.81
C ALA A 70 7.14 -9.41 -3.38
N LEU A 71 6.68 -8.43 -4.16
CA LEU A 71 5.37 -7.81 -3.93
C LEU A 71 4.26 -8.83 -4.22
N SER A 72 3.47 -9.18 -3.20
CA SER A 72 2.42 -10.21 -3.25
C SER A 72 0.99 -9.64 -3.18
N GLY A 73 0.84 -8.32 -3.29
CA GLY A 73 -0.45 -7.63 -3.15
C GLY A 73 -1.47 -7.88 -4.27
N GLY A 74 -1.04 -8.45 -5.40
CA GLY A 74 -1.90 -8.91 -6.50
C GLY A 74 -2.85 -7.84 -7.07
N ALA A 75 -3.97 -8.32 -7.62
CA ALA A 75 -4.98 -7.47 -8.26
C ALA A 75 -5.62 -6.45 -7.31
N VAL A 76 -5.77 -6.79 -6.02
CA VAL A 76 -6.36 -5.89 -5.01
C VAL A 76 -5.49 -4.65 -4.82
N CYS A 77 -4.17 -4.84 -4.69
CA CYS A 77 -3.26 -3.70 -4.52
C CYS A 77 -3.07 -2.90 -5.82
N ALA A 78 -3.19 -3.55 -6.99
CA ALA A 78 -3.06 -2.90 -8.30
C ALA A 78 -4.33 -2.17 -8.78
N ASP A 79 -5.49 -2.39 -8.17
CA ASP A 79 -6.75 -1.77 -8.57
C ASP A 79 -6.74 -0.23 -8.35
N PRO A 80 -6.89 0.60 -9.40
CA PRO A 80 -6.91 2.07 -9.26
C PRO A 80 -8.23 2.63 -8.74
N SER A 81 -9.26 1.80 -8.53
CA SER A 81 -10.59 2.26 -8.11
C SER A 81 -10.60 2.93 -6.72
N GLY A 82 -11.65 3.68 -6.43
CA GLY A 82 -11.90 4.27 -5.12
C GLY A 82 -11.76 5.80 -5.04
N PRO A 83 -10.69 6.45 -5.56
CA PRO A 83 -10.52 7.90 -5.48
C PRO A 83 -11.70 8.73 -6.03
N ASP A 84 -12.39 8.23 -7.05
CA ASP A 84 -13.55 8.89 -7.66
C ASP A 84 -14.89 8.61 -6.94
N ASN A 85 -14.92 7.69 -5.96
CA ASN A 85 -16.13 7.38 -5.22
C ASN A 85 -16.42 8.48 -4.18
N LEU A 86 -17.25 9.45 -4.53
CA LEU A 86 -17.60 10.59 -3.68
C LEU A 86 -18.30 10.23 -2.35
N LEU A 87 -18.76 8.98 -2.18
CA LEU A 87 -19.29 8.49 -0.91
C LEU A 87 -18.19 8.25 0.14
N LEU A 88 -16.93 8.13 -0.30
CA LEU A 88 -15.80 7.94 0.59
C LEU A 88 -15.28 9.29 1.12
N PRO A 89 -14.79 9.33 2.37
CA PRO A 89 -14.15 10.51 2.93
C PRO A 89 -13.00 11.01 2.06
N SER A 90 -12.87 12.33 1.89
CA SER A 90 -11.84 12.93 1.03
C SER A 90 -10.41 12.54 1.43
N ALA A 91 -10.15 12.44 2.74
CA ALA A 91 -8.87 11.99 3.26
C ALA A 91 -8.54 10.55 2.81
N LEU A 92 -9.49 9.63 2.88
CA LEU A 92 -9.31 8.25 2.41
C LEU A 92 -9.10 8.18 0.89
N ARG A 93 -9.85 8.97 0.11
CA ARG A 93 -9.67 9.04 -1.35
C ARG A 93 -8.26 9.49 -1.74
N SER A 94 -7.72 10.50 -1.05
CA SER A 94 -6.34 10.94 -1.22
C SER A 94 -5.32 9.84 -0.87
N LEU A 95 -5.54 9.11 0.23
CA LEU A 95 -4.68 7.99 0.61
C LEU A 95 -4.73 6.84 -0.41
N LEU A 96 -5.89 6.54 -0.98
CA LEU A 96 -6.06 5.52 -2.02
C LEU A 96 -5.24 5.85 -3.27
N GLU A 97 -5.38 7.07 -3.80
CA GLU A 97 -4.64 7.53 -4.98
C GLU A 97 -3.13 7.47 -4.75
N ARG A 98 -2.67 8.04 -3.64
CA ARG A 98 -1.23 8.13 -3.33
C ARG A 98 -0.62 6.78 -3.03
N SER A 99 -1.33 5.90 -2.32
CA SER A 99 -0.86 4.53 -2.04
C SER A 99 -0.82 3.67 -3.30
N HIS A 100 -1.77 3.82 -4.21
CA HIS A 100 -1.77 3.13 -5.51
C HIS A 100 -0.59 3.58 -6.37
N SER A 101 -0.40 4.89 -6.53
CA SER A 101 0.73 5.45 -7.29
C SER A 101 2.07 4.97 -6.74
N LEU A 102 2.22 4.92 -5.41
CA LEU A 102 3.42 4.38 -4.78
C LEU A 102 3.59 2.88 -5.06
N TYR A 103 2.54 2.07 -4.89
CA TYR A 103 2.57 0.63 -5.16
C TYR A 103 3.01 0.35 -6.61
N MET A 104 2.40 1.01 -7.60
CA MET A 104 2.74 0.84 -9.02
C MET A 104 4.17 1.30 -9.37
N ARG A 105 4.72 2.28 -8.64
CA ARG A 105 6.14 2.65 -8.77
C ARG A 105 7.03 1.55 -8.21
N THR A 106 6.70 1.01 -7.05
CA THR A 106 7.47 -0.07 -6.43
C THR A 106 7.42 -1.34 -7.26
N THR A 107 6.29 -1.70 -7.88
CA THR A 107 6.20 -2.84 -8.82
C THR A 107 7.19 -2.69 -9.97
N ARG A 108 7.26 -1.52 -10.60
CA ARG A 108 8.23 -1.27 -11.68
C ARG A 108 9.68 -1.40 -11.21
N LEU A 109 9.99 -0.91 -10.00
CA LEU A 109 11.32 -1.04 -9.42
C LEU A 109 11.65 -2.50 -9.10
N GLU A 110 10.69 -3.26 -8.57
CA GLU A 110 10.84 -4.70 -8.31
C GLU A 110 11.13 -5.46 -9.59
N GLU A 111 10.41 -5.20 -10.68
CA GLU A 111 10.68 -5.81 -11.99
C GLU A 111 12.09 -5.47 -12.51
N MET A 112 12.54 -4.23 -12.34
CA MET A 112 13.89 -3.81 -12.73
C MET A 112 14.96 -4.56 -11.93
N VAL A 113 14.79 -4.69 -10.61
CA VAL A 113 15.71 -5.45 -9.75
C VAL A 113 15.72 -6.93 -10.15
N ARG A 114 14.55 -7.52 -10.37
CA ARG A 114 14.41 -8.91 -10.82
C ARG A 114 15.16 -9.17 -12.13
N ARG A 115 15.04 -8.27 -13.11
CA ARG A 115 15.76 -8.35 -14.39
C ARG A 115 17.27 -8.17 -14.27
N ALA A 116 17.74 -7.42 -13.28
CA ALA A 116 19.17 -7.20 -13.08
C ALA A 116 19.87 -8.38 -12.39
N VAL A 117 19.11 -9.23 -11.69
CA VAL A 117 19.60 -10.41 -10.97
C VAL A 117 19.50 -11.68 -11.83
N ALA A 118 18.60 -11.71 -12.81
CA ALA A 118 18.43 -12.79 -13.79
C ALA A 118 19.54 -12.79 -14.85
#